data_AF-A0A6B3FYP1-F1
#
_entry.id   AF-A0A6B3FYP1-F1
#
_cell.length_a   1.000
_cell.length_b   1.000
_cell.length_c   1.000
_cell.angle_alpha   90.00
_cell.angle_beta   90.00
_cell.angle_gamma   90.00
#
_symmetry.space_group_name_H-M   'P 1'
#
loop_
_entity.id
_entity.type
_entity.pdbx_description
1 polymer ?
#
loop_
_entity_poly.entity_id
_entity_poly.type
_entity_poly.pdbx_seq_one_letter_code
_entity_poly.pdbx_strand_id
1 'polypeptide(L)'
;ERRAQVTAYDVTGAHDAGGTVEIRRRPLVAGHHTEALGFYAVTTEENHPHWPDAAEVLARTVADAEVPALDWIADAALRHENLNVLVARLDETRCLVQLRGGRQLEARTERAWGTRRPALDPVLLGSAVNLWLTDLGRSKDLTDGLTLRTGEWSVRVAFT
;
A
#
# COMPACT_ATOMS: atom_id res chain seq x y z
N GLU A 1 -26.82 -5.05 5.72
CA GLU A 1 -26.24 -5.80 4.59
C GLU A 1 -24.74 -5.62 4.61
N ARG A 2 -23.97 -6.70 4.80
CA ARG A 2 -22.51 -6.65 4.91
C ARG A 2 -21.93 -6.62 3.51
N ARG A 3 -21.60 -5.42 3.00
CA ARG A 3 -20.90 -5.26 1.71
C ARG A 3 -19.64 -6.13 1.78
N ALA A 4 -19.47 -7.07 0.84
CA ALA A 4 -18.25 -7.87 0.77
C ALA A 4 -17.05 -6.91 0.74
N GLN A 5 -16.14 -7.06 1.71
CA GLN A 5 -14.96 -6.23 1.79
C GLN A 5 -14.07 -6.58 0.60
N VAL A 6 -13.68 -5.59 -0.20
CA VAL A 6 -12.83 -5.81 -1.37
C VAL A 6 -11.40 -6.08 -0.89
N THR A 7 -10.88 -7.25 -1.24
CA THR A 7 -9.60 -7.79 -0.77
C THR A 7 -8.50 -7.74 -1.82
N ALA A 8 -8.82 -7.51 -3.09
CA ALA A 8 -7.86 -7.39 -4.17
C ALA A 8 -8.21 -6.23 -5.12
N TYR A 9 -7.18 -5.58 -5.63
CA TYR A 9 -7.29 -4.40 -6.50
C TYR A 9 -6.33 -4.49 -7.68
N ASP A 10 -6.80 -4.09 -8.85
CA ASP A 10 -5.96 -3.72 -9.98
C ASP A 10 -5.64 -2.21 -9.89
N VAL A 11 -4.35 -1.90 -9.80
CA VAL A 11 -3.85 -0.57 -9.51
C VAL A 11 -3.05 -0.03 -10.68
N THR A 12 -3.40 1.19 -11.07
CA THR A 12 -2.69 2.01 -12.05
C THR A 12 -2.42 3.37 -11.45
N GLY A 13 -1.39 4.06 -11.91
CA GLY A 13 -1.09 5.38 -11.41
C GLY A 13 0.10 6.02 -12.10
N ALA A 14 0.40 7.24 -11.69
CA ALA A 14 1.56 7.99 -12.13
C ALA A 14 2.04 8.85 -10.97
N HIS A 15 3.29 9.28 -11.01
CA HIS A 15 3.81 10.23 -10.06
C HIS A 15 4.53 11.37 -10.75
N ASP A 16 4.60 12.51 -10.06
CA ASP A 16 5.31 13.69 -10.54
C ASP A 16 6.67 13.86 -9.85
N ALA A 17 7.36 14.94 -10.20
CA ALA A 17 8.64 15.31 -9.60
C ALA A 17 8.56 15.82 -8.16
N GLY A 18 7.39 16.26 -7.72
CA GLY A 18 7.15 16.81 -6.38
C GLY A 18 6.78 15.76 -5.35
N GLY A 19 6.83 14.47 -5.71
CA GLY A 19 6.46 13.36 -4.82
C GLY A 19 4.94 13.16 -4.71
N THR A 20 4.15 13.71 -5.63
CA THR A 20 2.72 13.36 -5.72
C THR A 20 2.56 12.07 -6.50
N VAL A 21 1.83 11.11 -5.94
CA VAL A 21 1.47 9.85 -6.58
C VAL A 21 -0.05 9.81 -6.76
N GLU A 22 -0.49 9.89 -8.01
CA GLU A 22 -1.88 9.67 -8.41
C GLU A 22 -2.17 8.18 -8.54
N ILE A 23 -3.21 7.71 -7.86
CA ILE A 23 -3.54 6.29 -7.78
C ILE A 23 -4.99 6.07 -8.20
N ARG A 24 -5.18 5.07 -9.05
CA ARG A 24 -6.49 4.53 -9.44
C ARG A 24 -6.49 3.04 -9.15
N ARG A 25 -7.30 2.64 -8.17
CA ARG A 25 -7.53 1.23 -7.82
C ARG A 25 -8.92 0.79 -8.24
N ARG A 26 -9.03 -0.39 -8.80
CA ARG A 26 -10.29 -1.01 -9.22
C ARG A 26 -10.45 -2.33 -8.48
N PRO A 27 -11.57 -2.61 -7.81
CA PRO A 27 -11.82 -3.90 -7.19
C PRO A 27 -11.66 -5.04 -8.20
N LEU A 28 -10.89 -6.07 -7.84
CA LEU A 28 -10.84 -7.31 -8.59
C LEU A 28 -11.98 -8.22 -8.16
N VAL A 29 -12.70 -8.76 -9.14
CA VAL A 29 -13.76 -9.76 -8.93
C VAL A 29 -13.42 -11.02 -9.71
N ALA A 30 -13.43 -12.17 -9.04
CA ALA A 30 -13.09 -13.45 -9.65
C ALA A 30 -14.02 -13.72 -10.86
N GLY A 31 -13.45 -14.11 -11.99
CA GLY A 31 -14.18 -14.36 -13.24
C GLY A 31 -14.42 -13.15 -14.15
N HIS A 32 -14.00 -11.94 -13.77
CA HIS A 32 -14.20 -10.71 -14.55
C HIS A 32 -12.93 -10.03 -15.06
N HIS A 33 -11.74 -10.60 -14.82
CA HIS A 33 -10.47 -10.01 -15.26
C HIS A 33 -9.61 -11.03 -16.02
N THR A 34 -9.19 -10.65 -17.22
CA THR A 34 -8.30 -11.45 -18.08
C THR A 34 -6.82 -11.11 -17.87
N GLU A 35 -6.46 -9.85 -17.61
CA GLU A 35 -5.08 -9.38 -17.39
C GLU A 35 -5.05 -8.12 -16.50
N ALA A 36 -3.92 -7.86 -15.82
CA ALA A 36 -3.73 -6.67 -15.00
C ALA A 36 -3.53 -5.43 -15.87
N LEU A 37 -4.20 -4.32 -15.56
CA LEU A 37 -3.96 -3.03 -16.22
C LEU A 37 -2.68 -2.34 -15.74
N GLY A 38 -2.27 -2.63 -14.50
CA GLY A 38 -0.99 -2.22 -13.93
C GLY A 38 -0.42 -3.34 -13.08
N PHE A 39 -0.67 -3.28 -11.77
CA PHE A 39 -0.24 -4.30 -10.82
C PHE A 39 -1.35 -4.63 -9.83
N TYR A 40 -1.25 -5.80 -9.18
CA TYR A 40 -2.19 -6.19 -8.14
C TYR A 40 -1.73 -5.77 -6.75
N ALA A 41 -2.66 -5.21 -5.98
CA ALA A 41 -2.53 -4.95 -4.56
C ALA A 41 -3.60 -5.73 -3.81
N VAL A 42 -3.19 -6.55 -2.85
CA VAL A 42 -4.09 -7.43 -2.10
C VAL A 42 -4.03 -7.16 -0.60
N THR A 43 -5.08 -7.54 0.11
CA THR A 43 -5.12 -7.52 1.57
C THR A 43 -4.87 -8.91 2.15
N THR A 44 -4.59 -8.99 3.44
CA THR A 44 -4.41 -10.27 4.16
C THR A 44 -5.65 -11.14 4.19
N GLU A 45 -6.82 -10.58 3.91
CA GLU A 45 -8.08 -11.31 3.85
C GLU A 45 -8.34 -11.93 2.46
N GLU A 46 -7.47 -11.70 1.49
CA GLU A 46 -7.57 -12.30 0.16
C GLU A 46 -7.32 -13.81 0.22
N ASN A 47 -8.22 -14.59 -0.38
CA ASN A 47 -8.20 -16.06 -0.34
C ASN A 47 -8.14 -16.70 -1.74
N HIS A 48 -8.10 -15.90 -2.81
CA HIS A 48 -7.98 -16.41 -4.17
C HIS A 48 -6.61 -17.10 -4.36
N PRO A 49 -6.56 -18.30 -4.96
CA PRO A 49 -5.36 -19.13 -4.99
C PRO A 49 -4.19 -18.56 -5.79
N HIS A 50 -4.41 -17.54 -6.62
CA HIS A 50 -3.38 -17.02 -7.54
C HIS A 50 -3.09 -15.51 -7.39
N TRP A 51 -3.96 -14.75 -6.73
CA TRP A 51 -3.78 -13.30 -6.67
C TRP A 51 -2.68 -12.86 -5.71
N PRO A 52 -2.47 -13.50 -4.55
CA PRO A 52 -1.33 -13.19 -3.69
C PRO A 52 0.02 -13.40 -4.39
N ASP A 53 0.15 -14.46 -5.18
CA ASP A 53 1.41 -14.77 -5.89
C ASP A 53 1.68 -13.83 -7.07
N ALA A 54 0.62 -13.28 -7.67
CA ALA A 54 0.71 -12.31 -8.75
C ALA A 54 0.71 -10.85 -8.26
N ALA A 55 0.58 -10.61 -6.95
CA ALA A 55 0.58 -9.27 -6.39
C ALA A 55 1.99 -8.66 -6.38
N GLU A 56 2.03 -7.33 -6.32
CA GLU A 56 3.24 -6.58 -6.01
C GLU A 56 3.16 -5.94 -4.61
N VAL A 57 1.95 -5.81 -4.08
CA VAL A 57 1.66 -5.19 -2.79
C VAL A 57 0.75 -6.11 -1.96
N LEU A 58 1.15 -6.38 -0.72
CA LEU A 58 0.31 -7.04 0.28
C LEU A 58 0.13 -6.14 1.50
N ALA A 59 -1.12 -5.93 1.89
CA ALA A 59 -1.48 -5.00 2.96
C ALA A 59 -2.31 -5.67 4.06
N ARG A 60 -1.80 -5.68 5.29
CA ARG A 60 -2.59 -6.00 6.47
C ARG A 60 -3.37 -4.78 6.93
N THR A 61 -4.69 -4.83 6.82
CA THR A 61 -5.56 -3.67 7.04
C THR A 61 -6.04 -3.50 8.47
N VAL A 62 -5.85 -4.51 9.33
CA VAL A 62 -6.25 -4.51 10.75
C VAL A 62 -5.07 -4.09 11.63
N ALA A 63 -5.29 -3.11 12.51
CA ALA A 63 -4.30 -2.66 13.49
C ALA A 63 -4.23 -3.61 14.70
N ASP A 64 -5.38 -3.89 15.30
CA ASP A 64 -5.52 -4.73 16.50
C ASP A 64 -5.63 -6.22 16.11
N ALA A 65 -4.55 -6.74 15.52
CA ALA A 65 -4.42 -8.16 15.20
C ALA A 65 -3.74 -8.92 16.35
N GLU A 66 -4.00 -10.22 16.45
CA GLU A 66 -3.36 -11.11 17.44
C GLU A 66 -1.82 -11.09 17.33
N VAL A 67 -1.30 -11.03 16.10
CA VAL A 67 0.13 -10.94 15.83
C VAL A 67 0.54 -9.46 15.67
N PRO A 68 1.56 -8.98 16.40
CA PRO A 68 2.09 -7.63 16.24
C PRO A 68 2.49 -7.32 14.79
N ALA A 69 2.38 -6.04 14.39
CA ALA A 69 2.68 -5.63 13.01
C ALA A 69 4.12 -5.93 12.57
N LEU A 70 5.08 -5.75 13.49
CA LEU A 70 6.49 -5.99 13.23
C LEU A 70 6.75 -7.47 12.97
N ASP A 71 6.24 -8.34 13.84
CA ASP A 71 6.40 -9.79 13.73
C ASP A 71 5.71 -10.33 12.46
N TRP A 72 4.52 -9.81 12.15
CA TRP A 72 3.81 -10.16 10.92
C TRP A 72 4.58 -9.73 9.67
N ILE A 73 5.15 -8.52 9.63
CA ILE A 73 5.92 -8.06 8.47
C ILE A 73 7.17 -8.92 8.27
N ALA A 74 7.86 -9.27 9.36
CA ALA A 74 9.06 -10.10 9.29
C ALA A 74 8.75 -11.50 8.72
N ASP A 75 7.67 -12.13 9.19
CA ASP A 75 7.21 -13.42 8.68
C ASP A 75 6.68 -13.32 7.24
N ALA A 76 5.89 -12.30 6.92
CA ALA A 76 5.38 -12.08 5.56
C ALA A 76 6.50 -11.83 4.55
N ALA A 77 7.57 -11.15 4.94
CA ALA A 77 8.75 -10.92 4.10
C ALA A 77 9.48 -12.22 3.73
N LEU A 78 9.49 -13.20 4.64
CA LEU A 78 10.05 -14.53 4.36
C LEU A 78 9.12 -15.37 3.48
N ARG A 79 7.81 -15.24 3.65
CA ARG A 79 6.82 -16.02 2.87
C ARG A 79 6.61 -15.48 1.46
N HIS A 80 6.85 -14.20 1.24
CA HIS A 80 6.50 -13.51 0.00
C HIS A 80 7.68 -12.67 -0.56
N GLU A 81 8.80 -13.34 -0.86
CA GLU A 81 10.04 -12.70 -1.33
C GLU A 81 9.91 -11.99 -2.71
N ASN A 82 8.85 -12.30 -3.45
CA ASN A 82 8.52 -11.72 -4.75
C ASN A 82 7.80 -10.37 -4.66
N LEU A 83 7.20 -10.03 -3.51
CA LEU A 83 6.47 -8.78 -3.35
C LEU A 83 7.39 -7.57 -3.27
N ASN A 84 6.97 -6.46 -3.87
CA ASN A 84 7.72 -5.22 -3.86
C ASN A 84 7.51 -4.45 -2.55
N VAL A 85 6.28 -4.46 -2.03
CA VAL A 85 5.90 -3.70 -0.83
C VAL A 85 4.97 -4.52 0.07
N LEU A 86 5.34 -4.62 1.34
CA LEU A 86 4.49 -5.10 2.42
C LEU A 86 4.06 -3.92 3.28
N VAL A 87 2.79 -3.88 3.67
CA VAL A 87 2.27 -2.83 4.54
C VAL A 87 1.47 -3.44 5.68
N ALA A 88 1.74 -3.02 6.92
CA ALA A 88 0.93 -3.37 8.07
C ALA A 88 0.38 -2.11 8.73
N ARG A 89 -0.94 -2.06 8.95
CA ARG A 89 -1.54 -0.99 9.75
C ARG A 89 -0.98 -1.05 11.18
N LEU A 90 -0.53 0.11 11.69
CA LEU A 90 -0.17 0.31 13.09
C LEU A 90 -1.33 0.96 13.86
N ASP A 91 -1.96 1.98 13.27
CA ASP A 91 -3.19 2.60 13.76
C ASP A 91 -3.99 3.25 12.62
N GLU A 92 -4.95 4.13 12.92
CA GLU A 92 -5.74 4.84 11.91
C GLU A 92 -4.89 5.67 10.94
N THR A 93 -3.73 6.17 11.38
CA THR A 93 -2.92 7.20 10.71
C THR A 93 -1.49 6.75 10.38
N ARG A 94 -1.08 5.58 10.86
CA ARG A 94 0.27 5.04 10.73
C ARG A 94 0.29 3.63 10.19
N CYS A 95 1.31 3.34 9.40
CA CYS A 95 1.57 2.02 8.83
C CYS A 95 3.06 1.71 8.88
N LEU A 96 3.39 0.45 9.08
CA LEU A 96 4.72 -0.08 8.85
C LEU A 96 4.83 -0.51 7.39
N VAL A 97 5.92 -0.15 6.73
CA VAL A 97 6.20 -0.48 5.33
C VAL A 97 7.50 -1.24 5.27
N GLN A 98 7.50 -2.38 4.59
CA GLN A 98 8.68 -3.18 4.31
C GLN A 98 8.85 -3.27 2.80
N LEU A 99 9.99 -2.79 2.31
CA LEU A 99 10.35 -2.85 0.91
C LEU A 99 11.08 -4.16 0.61
N ARG A 100 10.97 -4.60 -0.64
CA ARG A 100 11.82 -5.66 -1.18
C ARG A 100 13.30 -5.30 -1.00
N GLY A 101 14.09 -6.26 -0.54
CA GLY A 101 15.50 -6.04 -0.21
C GLY A 101 15.75 -5.57 1.23
N GLY A 102 14.71 -5.51 2.09
CA GLY A 102 14.90 -5.44 3.54
C GLY A 102 14.76 -4.05 4.18
N ARG A 103 14.60 -2.96 3.42
CA ARG A 103 14.38 -1.62 4.00
C ARG A 103 12.99 -1.52 4.64
N GLN A 104 12.95 -1.16 5.92
CA GLN A 104 11.72 -0.94 6.68
C GLN A 104 11.55 0.55 7.02
N LEU A 105 10.31 1.05 7.00
CA LEU A 105 9.96 2.44 7.25
C LEU A 105 8.63 2.53 8.01
N GLU A 106 8.49 3.45 8.95
CA GLU A 106 7.19 3.86 9.50
C GLU A 106 6.64 5.01 8.66
N ALA A 107 5.45 4.82 8.10
CA ALA A 107 4.71 5.84 7.36
C ALA A 107 3.63 6.47 8.26
N ARG A 108 3.52 7.79 8.25
CA ARG A 108 2.51 8.53 9.02
C ARG A 108 1.86 9.62 8.19
N THR A 109 0.54 9.80 8.33
CA THR A 109 -0.14 10.93 7.69
C THR A 109 0.22 12.24 8.37
N GLU A 110 0.47 13.27 7.57
CA GLU A 110 0.67 14.63 8.05
C GLU A 110 -0.67 15.36 8.19
N ARG A 111 -0.64 16.48 8.93
CA ARG A 111 -1.81 17.34 9.10
C ARG A 111 -1.40 18.79 9.28
N ALA A 112 -2.28 19.70 8.88
CA ALA A 112 -2.20 21.08 9.33
C ALA A 112 -2.51 21.16 10.83
N TRP A 113 -1.91 22.14 11.51
CA TRP A 113 -2.22 22.40 12.91
C TRP A 113 -3.73 22.64 13.10
N GLY A 114 -4.31 22.09 14.17
CA GLY A 114 -5.75 22.19 14.45
C GLY A 114 -6.67 21.25 13.65
N THR A 115 -6.17 20.51 12.65
CA THR A 115 -6.99 19.54 11.88
C THR A 115 -6.86 18.11 12.40
N ARG A 116 -7.83 17.24 12.12
CA ARG A 116 -7.69 15.79 12.38
C ARG A 116 -6.70 15.20 11.38
N ARG A 117 -5.81 14.31 11.83
CA ARG A 117 -4.97 13.54 10.89
C ARG A 117 -5.87 12.66 10.01
N PRO A 118 -5.69 12.66 8.69
CA PRO A 118 -6.46 11.80 7.82
C PRO A 118 -6.08 10.33 8.09
N ALA A 119 -7.05 9.45 7.91
CA ALA A 119 -6.80 8.01 7.99
C ALA A 119 -5.87 7.58 6.85
N LEU A 120 -4.93 6.68 7.14
CA LEU A 120 -4.05 6.06 6.18
C LEU A 120 -4.65 4.73 5.74
N ASP A 121 -4.83 4.57 4.44
CA ASP A 121 -5.25 3.31 3.82
C ASP A 121 -3.99 2.50 3.45
N PRO A 122 -3.77 1.32 4.07
CA PRO A 122 -2.58 0.50 3.82
C PRO A 122 -2.41 0.06 2.36
N VAL A 123 -3.52 -0.24 1.67
CA VAL A 123 -3.48 -0.64 0.26
C VAL A 123 -3.06 0.55 -0.60
N LEU A 124 -3.62 1.73 -0.31
CA LEU A 124 -3.29 2.95 -1.03
C LEU A 124 -1.82 3.36 -0.81
N LEU A 125 -1.34 3.26 0.43
CA LEU A 125 0.05 3.52 0.77
C LEU A 125 1.00 2.57 0.04
N GLY A 126 0.76 1.26 0.12
CA GLY A 126 1.62 0.27 -0.55
C GLY A 126 1.65 0.47 -2.06
N SER A 127 0.49 0.79 -2.65
CA SER A 127 0.37 1.14 -4.06
C SER A 127 1.19 2.37 -4.43
N ALA A 128 1.13 3.42 -3.62
CA ALA A 128 1.86 4.66 -3.85
C ALA A 128 3.37 4.43 -3.84
N VAL A 129 3.84 3.68 -2.85
CA VAL A 129 5.24 3.31 -2.67
C VAL A 129 5.70 2.44 -3.83
N ASN A 130 4.90 1.46 -4.26
CA ASN A 130 5.25 0.61 -5.40
C ASN A 130 5.40 1.43 -6.69
N LEU A 131 4.45 2.32 -6.97
CA LEU A 131 4.52 3.23 -8.13
C LEU A 131 5.77 4.12 -8.10
N TRP A 132 6.09 4.69 -6.94
CA TRP A 132 7.28 5.55 -6.77
C TRP A 132 8.58 4.78 -7.00
N LEU A 133 8.65 3.52 -6.56
CA LEU A 133 9.86 2.71 -6.60
C LEU A 133 10.06 1.93 -7.90
N THR A 134 9.04 1.79 -8.74
CA THR A 134 9.13 1.02 -9.99
C THR A 134 9.57 1.86 -11.19
N ASP A 135 9.43 3.19 -11.15
CA ASP A 135 9.89 4.08 -12.23
C ASP A 135 11.42 4.10 -12.34
N LEU A 136 11.98 3.83 -13.53
CA LEU A 136 13.42 3.69 -13.76
C LEU A 136 14.17 5.04 -13.85
N GLY A 137 13.45 6.18 -13.80
CA GLY A 137 14.00 7.50 -14.12
C GLY A 137 14.61 8.34 -12.99
N ARG A 138 14.58 7.91 -11.72
CA ARG A 138 14.97 8.79 -10.59
C ARG A 138 15.66 8.12 -9.40
N SER A 139 16.34 8.96 -8.61
CA SER A 139 16.78 8.61 -7.25
C SER A 139 15.55 8.39 -6.38
N LYS A 140 15.33 7.13 -6.01
CA LYS A 140 14.16 6.62 -5.28
C LYS A 140 14.37 6.76 -3.78
N ASP A 141 14.18 7.97 -3.27
CA ASP A 141 14.13 8.17 -1.83
C ASP A 141 12.74 8.57 -1.37
N LEU A 142 12.38 8.12 -0.16
CA LEU A 142 11.12 8.38 0.51
C LEU A 142 11.29 9.39 1.66
N THR A 143 12.51 9.86 1.90
CA THR A 143 12.85 10.81 2.97
C THR A 143 12.06 12.12 2.90
N ASP A 144 11.80 12.62 1.69
CA ASP A 144 10.99 13.83 1.50
C ASP A 144 9.50 13.61 1.77
N GLY A 145 9.03 12.36 1.86
CA GLY A 145 7.62 12.02 1.96
C GLY A 145 6.89 11.98 0.61
N LEU A 146 5.67 11.47 0.61
CA LEU A 146 4.82 11.34 -0.57
C LEU A 146 3.45 12.00 -0.36
N THR A 147 2.87 12.54 -1.42
CA THR A 147 1.47 12.96 -1.46
C THR A 147 0.66 11.94 -2.22
N LEU A 148 -0.24 11.23 -1.55
CA LEU A 148 -1.12 10.22 -2.15
C LEU A 148 -2.38 10.90 -2.64
N ARG A 149 -2.73 10.75 -3.92
CA ARG A 149 -3.94 11.36 -4.50
C ARG A 149 -4.83 10.31 -5.17
N THR A 150 -6.13 10.35 -4.84
CA THR A 150 -7.19 9.55 -5.45
C THR A 150 -8.36 10.44 -5.83
N GLY A 151 -8.45 10.85 -7.09
CA GLY A 151 -9.43 11.85 -7.52
C GLY A 151 -9.21 13.17 -6.78
N GLU A 152 -10.24 13.65 -6.08
CA GLU A 152 -10.19 14.90 -5.30
C GLU A 152 -9.53 14.72 -3.92
N TRP A 153 -9.37 13.49 -3.44
CA TRP A 153 -8.78 13.22 -2.13
C TRP A 153 -7.25 13.21 -2.22
N SER A 154 -6.59 13.89 -1.28
CA SER A 154 -5.13 13.99 -1.20
C SER A 154 -4.67 13.92 0.25
N VAL A 155 -3.60 13.16 0.51
CA VAL A 155 -2.98 13.04 1.83
C VAL A 155 -1.46 13.04 1.72
N ARG A 156 -0.81 13.88 2.54
CA ARG A 156 0.64 13.89 2.69
C ARG A 156 1.06 12.83 3.73
N VAL A 157 2.11 12.10 3.40
CA VAL A 157 2.68 11.01 4.21
C VAL A 157 4.17 11.25 4.37
N ALA A 158 4.65 11.18 5.61
CA ALA A 158 6.07 11.20 5.95
C ALA A 158 6.54 9.79 6.31
N PHE A 159 7.82 9.51 6.04
CA PHE A 159 8.46 8.23 6.36
C PHE A 159 9.61 8.46 7.35
N THR A 160 9.77 7.54 8.30
CA THR A 160 10.88 7.50 9.27
C THR A 160 11.48 6.11 9.36
#